data_AF-A0A0W8DS42-F1
#
_entry.id   AF-A0A0W8DS42-F1
#
_cell.length_a   1.000
_cell.length_b   1.000
_cell.length_c   1.000
_cell.angle_alpha   90.00
_cell.angle_beta   90.00
_cell.angle_gamma   90.00
#
_symmetry.space_group_name_H-M   'P 1'
#
loop_
_entity.id
_entity.type
_entity.pdbx_description
1 polymer ?
#
loop_
_entity_poly.entity_id
_entity_poly.type
_entity_poly.pdbx_seq_one_letter_code
_entity_poly.pdbx_strand_id
1 'polypeptide(L)'
;MTSDPELNAEVVDGETVKSPEGVIIGKLPRDFRIRKFVEMTRLSYDELDAMAFLEAVNHGNSISVDHARSFIMDEKIPDDYTRPKSTVGVVELSARAASLKAQSLV
;
A
#
# COMPACT_ATOMS: atom_id res chain seq x y z
N MET A 1 2.35 24.28 26.21
CA MET A 1 1.80 23.75 24.94
C MET A 1 0.32 23.59 25.15
N THR A 2 -0.48 24.35 24.43
CA THR A 2 -1.95 24.18 24.38
C THR A 2 -2.22 23.29 23.17
N SER A 3 -2.95 22.19 23.36
CA SER A 3 -3.38 21.34 22.23
C SER A 3 -4.66 21.93 21.68
N ASP A 4 -4.77 22.02 20.36
CA ASP A 4 -5.99 22.45 19.70
C ASP A 4 -7.08 21.35 19.83
N PRO A 5 -8.37 21.71 19.88
CA PRO A 5 -9.44 20.72 19.86
C PRO A 5 -9.48 19.98 18.52
N GLU A 6 -9.40 18.65 18.56
CA GLU A 6 -9.53 17.77 17.40
C GLU A 6 -10.97 17.24 17.26
N LEU A 7 -11.40 16.94 16.03
CA LEU A 7 -12.69 16.29 15.74
C LEU A 7 -12.48 15.11 14.79
N ASN A 8 -13.09 13.97 15.10
CA ASN A 8 -13.08 12.77 14.27
C ASN A 8 -14.50 12.21 14.04
N ALA A 9 -14.65 11.47 12.94
CA ALA A 9 -15.86 10.72 12.64
C ALA A 9 -15.46 9.31 12.18
N GLU A 10 -16.16 8.31 12.69
CA GLU A 10 -16.00 6.93 12.26
C GLU A 10 -17.12 6.56 11.29
N VAL A 11 -16.75 5.97 10.16
CA VAL A 11 -17.69 5.51 9.13
C VAL A 11 -17.51 4.02 8.98
N VAL A 12 -18.52 3.26 9.40
CA VAL A 12 -18.60 1.80 9.23
C VAL A 12 -19.60 1.49 8.13
N ASP A 13 -19.18 0.61 7.23
CA ASP A 13 -19.92 0.32 6.02
C ASP A 13 -20.99 -0.76 6.24
N GLY A 14 -22.15 -0.62 5.57
CA GLY A 14 -23.19 -1.65 5.55
C GLY A 14 -23.02 -2.68 4.42
N GLU A 15 -22.19 -2.37 3.42
CA GLU A 15 -21.90 -3.24 2.27
C GLU A 15 -20.47 -3.77 2.33
N THR A 16 -20.30 -5.04 1.94
CA THR A 16 -18.98 -5.68 1.88
C THR A 16 -18.69 -6.23 0.50
N VAL A 17 -17.41 -6.27 0.14
CA VAL A 17 -16.89 -6.90 -1.07
C VAL A 17 -15.78 -7.88 -0.71
N LYS A 18 -15.56 -8.89 -1.56
CA LYS A 18 -14.42 -9.79 -1.43
C LYS A 18 -13.24 -9.20 -2.18
N SER A 19 -12.11 -9.03 -1.50
CA SER A 19 -10.88 -8.54 -2.09
C SER A 19 -10.16 -9.62 -2.93
N PRO A 20 -9.16 -9.24 -3.75
CA PRO A 20 -8.36 -10.18 -4.52
C PRO A 20 -7.64 -11.22 -3.64
N GLU A 21 -7.21 -10.85 -2.43
CA GLU A 21 -6.67 -11.79 -1.43
C GLU A 21 -7.72 -12.66 -0.72
N GLY A 22 -9.00 -12.53 -1.12
CA GLY A 22 -10.10 -13.36 -0.65
C GLY A 22 -10.71 -12.93 0.69
N VAL A 23 -10.35 -11.76 1.21
CA VAL A 23 -10.83 -11.22 2.48
C VAL A 23 -12.10 -10.40 2.26
N ILE A 24 -13.08 -10.52 3.15
CA ILE A 24 -14.30 -9.69 3.10
C ILE A 24 -14.01 -8.37 3.79
N ILE A 25 -14.19 -7.27 3.07
CA ILE A 25 -13.93 -5.91 3.55
C ILE A 25 -15.04 -4.94 3.15
N GLY A 26 -15.20 -3.86 3.92
CA GLY A 26 -16.16 -2.79 3.60
C GLY A 26 -15.85 -2.16 2.24
N LYS A 27 -16.89 -1.94 1.44
CA LYS A 27 -16.78 -1.45 0.07
C LYS A 27 -16.23 -0.02 0.00
N LEU A 28 -16.75 0.89 0.82
CA LEU A 28 -16.37 2.29 0.92
C LEU A 28 -14.96 2.48 1.48
N PRO A 29 -14.56 1.83 2.60
CA PRO A 29 -13.16 1.87 3.04
C PRO A 29 -12.17 1.36 1.99
N ARG A 30 -12.53 0.30 1.26
CA ARG A 30 -11.69 -0.26 0.19
C ARG A 30 -11.56 0.71 -0.99
N ASP A 31 -12.69 1.22 -1.48
CA ASP A 31 -12.74 2.15 -2.60
C ASP A 31 -11.97 3.46 -2.30
N PHE A 32 -12.16 4.02 -1.10
CA PHE A 32 -11.40 5.19 -0.64
C PHE A 32 -9.89 4.92 -0.67
N ARG A 33 -9.46 3.73 -0.22
CA ARG A 33 -8.05 3.36 -0.18
C ARG A 33 -7.46 3.17 -1.58
N ILE A 34 -8.18 2.52 -2.50
CA ILE A 34 -7.74 2.38 -3.91
C ILE A 34 -7.60 3.77 -4.55
N ARG A 35 -8.57 4.65 -4.38
CA ARG A 35 -8.48 6.04 -4.87
C ARG A 35 -7.27 6.77 -4.31
N LYS A 36 -6.95 6.55 -3.03
CA LYS A 36 -5.73 7.12 -2.45
C LYS A 36 -4.45 6.54 -3.06
N PHE A 37 -4.44 5.24 -3.37
CA PHE A 37 -3.32 4.63 -4.08
C PHE A 37 -3.18 5.10 -5.53
N VAL A 38 -4.28 5.40 -6.22
CA VAL A 38 -4.25 6.04 -7.55
C VAL A 38 -3.50 7.37 -7.47
N GLU A 39 -3.80 8.21 -6.47
CA GLU A 39 -3.10 9.49 -6.26
C GLU A 39 -1.59 9.31 -6.00
N MET A 40 -1.22 8.28 -5.23
CA MET A 40 0.17 8.07 -4.80
C MET A 40 1.04 7.35 -5.85
N THR A 41 0.46 6.41 -6.58
CA THR A 41 1.20 5.52 -7.49
C THR A 41 1.04 5.89 -8.96
N ARG A 42 0.01 6.67 -9.30
CA ARG A 42 -0.42 6.96 -10.69
C ARG A 42 -0.85 5.74 -11.50
N LEU A 43 -1.05 4.58 -10.87
CA LEU A 43 -1.67 3.43 -11.50
C LEU A 43 -3.18 3.67 -11.64
N SER A 44 -3.81 2.99 -12.60
CA SER A 44 -5.26 3.10 -12.78
C SER A 44 -6.00 2.41 -11.62
N TYR A 45 -7.25 2.83 -11.44
CA TYR A 45 -8.12 2.23 -10.42
C TYR A 45 -8.24 0.72 -10.63
N ASP A 46 -8.52 0.28 -11.85
CA ASP A 46 -8.74 -1.13 -12.18
C ASP A 46 -7.49 -2.00 -11.93
N GLU A 47 -6.30 -1.45 -12.19
CA GLU A 47 -5.03 -2.14 -11.88
C GLU A 47 -4.86 -2.35 -10.38
N LEU A 48 -5.11 -1.32 -9.57
CA LEU A 48 -4.99 -1.39 -8.12
C LEU A 48 -6.13 -2.20 -7.48
N ASP A 49 -7.30 -2.20 -8.10
CA ASP A 49 -8.47 -2.97 -7.69
C ASP A 49 -8.25 -4.47 -7.86
N ALA A 50 -7.53 -4.86 -8.92
CA ALA A 50 -7.20 -6.24 -9.21
C ALA A 50 -6.03 -6.79 -8.38
N MET A 51 -5.21 -5.94 -7.77
CA MET A 51 -4.06 -6.34 -6.96
C MET A 51 -4.48 -6.80 -5.57
N ALA A 52 -3.84 -7.87 -5.07
CA ALA A 52 -3.90 -8.13 -3.63
C ALA A 52 -3.30 -6.95 -2.87
N PHE A 53 -3.83 -6.61 -1.70
CA PHE A 53 -3.33 -5.46 -0.92
C PHE A 53 -1.80 -5.50 -0.72
N LEU A 54 -1.24 -6.70 -0.48
CA LEU A 54 0.20 -6.88 -0.35
C LEU A 54 0.95 -6.63 -1.66
N GLU A 55 0.39 -6.93 -2.83
CA GLU A 55 1.00 -6.63 -4.13
C GLU A 55 0.98 -5.13 -4.44
N ALA A 56 -0.12 -4.44 -4.10
CA ALA A 56 -0.24 -2.99 -4.24
C ALA A 56 0.72 -2.23 -3.30
N VAL A 57 0.92 -2.74 -2.09
CA VAL A 57 1.89 -2.19 -1.12
C VAL A 57 3.34 -2.54 -1.51
N ASN A 58 3.58 -3.74 -2.03
CA ASN A 58 4.91 -4.24 -2.42
C ASN A 58 5.39 -3.73 -3.80
N HIS A 59 4.57 -2.93 -4.49
CA HIS A 59 5.02 -2.15 -5.66
C HIS A 59 6.10 -1.11 -5.29
N GLY A 60 6.37 -0.89 -3.99
CA GLY A 60 7.63 -0.39 -3.49
C GLY A 60 8.39 -1.50 -2.76
N ASN A 61 9.59 -1.86 -3.24
CA ASN A 61 10.62 -2.72 -2.62
C ASN A 61 10.20 -3.46 -1.34
N SER A 62 10.25 -4.80 -1.38
CA SER A 62 10.09 -5.69 -0.22
C SER A 62 10.67 -5.07 1.06
N ILE A 63 9.78 -4.69 1.97
CA ILE A 63 10.11 -4.13 3.27
C ILE A 63 10.21 -5.28 4.28
N SER A 64 11.18 -5.26 5.19
CA SER A 64 11.27 -6.29 6.23
C SER A 64 10.06 -6.21 7.17
N VAL A 65 9.71 -7.31 7.85
CA VAL A 65 8.59 -7.32 8.82
C VAL A 65 8.83 -6.29 9.92
N ASP A 66 10.08 -6.13 10.37
CA ASP A 66 10.45 -5.17 11.40
C ASP A 66 10.33 -3.72 10.89
N HIS A 67 10.70 -3.47 9.63
CA HIS A 67 10.49 -2.16 9.00
C HIS A 67 9.01 -1.84 8.84
N ALA A 68 8.21 -2.81 8.37
CA ALA A 68 6.77 -2.63 8.23
C ALA A 68 6.12 -2.32 9.59
N ARG A 69 6.56 -3.01 10.65
CA ARG A 69 6.11 -2.73 12.02
C ARG A 69 6.46 -1.32 12.48
N SER A 70 7.70 -0.86 12.25
CA SER A 70 8.12 0.50 12.60
C SER A 70 7.26 1.57 11.94
N PHE A 71 6.87 1.37 10.67
CA PHE A 71 6.01 2.31 9.97
C PHE A 71 4.54 2.25 10.39
N ILE A 72 3.99 1.03 10.55
CA ILE A 72 2.55 0.83 10.77
C ILE A 72 2.17 1.01 12.25
N MET A 73 3.03 0.56 13.16
CA MET A 73 2.75 0.56 14.61
C MET A 73 3.43 1.73 15.30
N ASP A 74 4.72 1.92 15.01
CA ASP A 74 5.54 2.89 15.74
C ASP A 74 5.60 4.27 15.04
N GLU A 75 4.88 4.43 13.92
CA GLU A 75 4.82 5.64 13.07
C GLU A 75 6.20 6.28 12.80
N LYS A 76 7.24 5.44 12.69
CA LYS A 76 8.64 5.86 12.60
C LYS A 76 9.30 5.26 11.36
N ILE A 77 10.13 6.08 10.69
CA ILE A 77 11.05 5.60 9.65
C ILE A 77 12.14 4.74 10.33
N PRO A 78 12.39 3.51 9.85
CA PRO A 78 13.45 2.65 10.38
C PRO A 78 14.81 3.33 10.45
N ASP A 79 15.56 3.04 11.52
CA ASP A 79 16.86 3.68 11.79
C ASP A 79 17.94 3.34 10.75
N ASP A 80 17.80 2.24 10.04
CA ASP A 80 18.68 1.75 8.97
C ASP A 80 18.16 2.07 7.56
N TYR A 81 17.10 2.88 7.44
CA TYR A 81 16.60 3.32 6.14
C TYR A 81 17.65 4.14 5.38
N THR A 82 17.99 3.70 4.16
CA THR A 82 18.88 4.43 3.25
C THR A 82 18.09 4.96 2.06
N ARG A 83 18.08 6.29 1.89
CA ARG A 83 17.43 6.91 0.72
C ARG A 83 18.17 6.46 -0.56
N PRO A 84 17.45 5.99 -1.59
CA PRO A 84 18.05 5.69 -2.89
C PRO A 84 18.78 6.92 -3.45
N LYS A 85 20.00 6.72 -3.94
CA LYS A 85 20.85 7.81 -4.50
C LYS A 85 20.40 8.25 -5.89
N SER A 86 19.55 7.48 -6.55
CA SER A 86 19.04 7.75 -7.89
C SER A 86 17.55 7.48 -7.96
N THR A 87 16.86 8.25 -8.80
CA THR A 87 15.47 7.97 -9.16
C THR A 87 15.41 6.64 -9.88
N VAL A 88 14.57 5.71 -9.39
CA VAL A 88 14.32 4.45 -10.09
C VAL A 88 13.53 4.76 -11.35
N GLY A 89 14.07 4.38 -12.51
CA GLY A 89 13.41 4.58 -13.80
C GLY A 89 12.28 3.57 -14.02
N VAL A 90 11.30 3.94 -14.85
CA VAL A 90 10.13 3.08 -15.16
C VAL A 90 10.55 1.71 -15.70
N VAL A 91 11.61 1.65 -16.51
CA VAL A 91 12.13 0.40 -17.09
C VAL A 91 12.65 -0.56 -16.01
N GLU A 92 13.39 -0.04 -15.03
CA GLU A 92 13.95 -0.82 -13.93
C GLU A 92 12.83 -1.35 -13.01
N LEU A 93 11.79 -0.54 -12.83
CA LEU A 93 10.59 -0.88 -12.07
C LEU A 93 9.82 -2.04 -12.74
N SER A 94 9.62 -1.97 -14.06
CA SER A 94 8.96 -3.03 -14.83
C SER A 94 9.75 -4.34 -14.83
N ALA A 95 11.08 -4.28 -14.93
CA ALA A 95 11.94 -5.46 -14.89
C ALA A 95 11.89 -6.17 -13.53
N ARG A 96 11.82 -5.38 -12.44
CA ARG A 96 11.71 -5.92 -11.08
C ARG A 96 10.33 -6.53 -10.81
N ALA A 97 9.27 -5.89 -11.30
CA ALA A 97 7.91 -6.43 -11.23
C ALA A 97 7.78 -7.79 -11.96
N ALA A 98 8.35 -7.91 -13.16
CA ALA A 98 8.34 -9.18 -13.91
C ALA A 98 9.08 -10.31 -13.18
N SER A 99 10.22 -10.00 -12.57
CA SER A 99 11.01 -10.98 -11.81
C SER A 99 10.27 -11.49 -10.57
N LEU A 100 9.55 -10.61 -9.87
CA LEU A 100 8.76 -10.97 -8.68
C LEU A 100 7.52 -11.79 -9.06
N LYS A 101 6.85 -11.45 -10.16
CA LYS A 101 5.73 -12.25 -10.69
C LYS A 101 6.16 -13.68 -11.00
N ALA A 102 7.35 -13.86 -11.55
CA ALA A 102 7.90 -15.19 -11.79
C ALA A 102 8.19 -15.97 -10.48
N GLN A 103 8.65 -15.29 -9.42
CA GLN A 103 8.91 -15.91 -8.11
C GLN A 103 7.63 -16.26 -7.35
N SER A 104 6.55 -15.50 -7.53
CA SER A 104 5.24 -15.77 -6.89
C SER A 104 4.49 -16.96 -7.50
N LEU A 105 4.92 -17.46 -8.66
CA LEU A 105 4.30 -18.58 -9.37
C LEU A 105 4.96 -19.94 -9.06
N VAL A 106 5.94 -19.96 -8.15
CA VAL A 106 6.63 -21.14 -7.61
C VAL A 106 6.14 -21.41 -6.20
#